data_AF-T0LXR2-F1
#
_entry.id   AF-T0LXR2-F1
#
_cell.length_a   1.000
_cell.length_b   1.000
_cell.length_c   1.000
_cell.angle_alpha   90.00
_cell.angle_beta   90.00
_cell.angle_gamma   90.00
#
_symmetry.space_group_name_H-M   'P 1'
#
loop_
_entity.id
_entity.type
_entity.pdbx_description
1 polymer ?
#
loop_
_entity_poly.entity_id
_entity_poly.type
_entity_poly.pdbx_seq_one_letter_code
_entity_poly.pdbx_strand_id
1 'polypeptide(L)'
;MAVSDKYSLAVLIIFITLSIPTLFVTFKHGVRGWAILGWGYLFIFCSLKIIGSGMALGDPQSSGATIVSSVGLSPLLLALSGVLHEARFYHTSLSKRSANHKRDLIFVLMFHMFTMLGVVLIAIGMSRLMKHASPDNVSKGWTLAKVGAVILFLSWVALAAGAAFTAFQGYIRSAGRPQKKAAVVLLAAVLFALPFVGVRVIATLAYVVSENSSLSAATGSVMVKVWLYLFEELAATLILVINGALARNVKKLDQEAVVNGEWETQPADAEQQAYERNPSTSIDTFEASDFALFNHFLTTTLPCLALKNEALLMSWKSDLPNLAPKFPYLLHEVLAVSAIHLHHLNPGSLINYQRVAWGHQAKAFSQFRDALSPEVAAHQVHALFACSALMSNYYFASFEDPSSLLFTSDPPGPPEWIFPVRGCATLVRQLRGPLEASTSWTTLQSSLDTLSGSPPSPEGPEWEPELQSMEAKLSALSLSPSKDSRPLYEEDCHLLRKCFKIAGKAGDASCKVSAMMFGGAVSDEFLKDMTECKRPETLVMMAFWCVLISRVNQRHWLRSESVPEAILGVIERHLPPEYLELIRWPAQQIRSAHGDVPMQ
;
A
#
# COMPACT_ATOMS: atom_id res chain seq x y z
N MET A 1 -34.14 51.04 -7.40
CA MET A 1 -33.84 49.61 -7.15
C MET A 1 -34.06 49.32 -5.68
N ALA A 2 -34.96 48.39 -5.37
CA ALA A 2 -35.16 47.91 -4.01
C ALA A 2 -33.89 47.21 -3.50
N VAL A 3 -33.70 47.09 -2.18
CA VAL A 3 -32.51 46.43 -1.60
C VAL A 3 -32.41 44.96 -2.04
N SER A 4 -33.55 44.31 -2.25
CA SER A 4 -33.68 42.98 -2.87
C SER A 4 -33.07 42.93 -4.27
N ASP A 5 -33.38 43.90 -5.12
CA ASP A 5 -32.88 43.97 -6.50
C ASP A 5 -31.36 44.20 -6.52
N LYS A 6 -30.85 45.02 -5.59
CA LYS A 6 -29.40 45.24 -5.45
C LYS A 6 -28.66 43.96 -5.08
N TYR A 7 -29.25 43.14 -4.20
CA TYR A 7 -28.70 41.82 -3.86
C TYR A 7 -28.68 40.90 -5.09
N SER A 8 -29.81 40.74 -5.79
CA SER A 8 -29.87 39.89 -6.98
C SER A 8 -28.93 40.35 -8.09
N LEU A 9 -28.79 41.67 -8.29
CA LEU A 9 -27.83 42.24 -9.24
C LEU A 9 -26.38 41.94 -8.84
N ALA A 10 -26.04 42.04 -7.55
CA ALA A 10 -24.71 41.71 -7.07
C ALA A 10 -24.37 40.23 -7.27
N VAL A 11 -25.28 39.31 -6.92
CA VAL A 11 -25.12 37.87 -7.17
C VAL A 11 -24.93 37.59 -8.66
N LEU A 12 -25.75 38.22 -9.51
CA LEU A 12 -25.64 38.08 -10.96
C LEU A 12 -24.25 38.48 -11.49
N ILE A 13 -23.75 39.67 -11.12
CA ILE A 13 -22.44 40.18 -11.57
C ILE A 13 -21.30 39.27 -11.09
N ILE A 14 -21.33 38.87 -9.81
CA ILE A 14 -20.31 38.02 -9.20
C ILE A 14 -20.21 36.68 -9.94
N PHE A 15 -21.34 35.99 -10.14
CA PHE A 15 -21.32 34.67 -10.74
C PHE A 15 -21.14 34.68 -12.27
N ILE A 16 -21.54 35.75 -12.98
CA ILE A 16 -21.10 35.97 -14.37
C ILE A 16 -19.57 36.04 -14.42
N THR A 17 -18.96 36.84 -13.54
CA THR A 17 -17.51 37.01 -13.49
C THR A 17 -16.80 35.70 -13.14
N LEU A 18 -17.33 34.92 -12.19
CA LEU A 18 -16.76 33.62 -11.80
C LEU A 18 -17.03 32.49 -12.79
N SER A 19 -18.04 32.61 -13.66
CA SER A 19 -18.33 31.59 -14.67
C SER A 19 -17.18 31.42 -15.67
N ILE A 20 -16.47 32.50 -16.00
CA ILE A 20 -15.34 32.51 -16.93
C ILE A 20 -14.16 31.66 -16.40
N PRO A 21 -13.58 31.94 -15.21
CA PRO A 21 -12.50 31.12 -14.67
C PRO A 21 -12.98 29.71 -14.31
N THR A 22 -14.24 29.53 -13.91
CA THR A 22 -14.80 28.18 -13.68
C THR A 22 -14.80 27.36 -14.97
N LEU A 23 -15.26 27.94 -16.09
CA LEU A 23 -15.24 27.29 -17.39
C LEU A 23 -13.81 26.96 -17.85
N PHE A 24 -12.86 27.88 -17.62
CA PHE A 24 -11.44 27.63 -17.89
C PHE A 24 -10.90 26.43 -17.10
N VAL A 25 -11.20 26.35 -15.80
CA VAL A 25 -10.79 25.22 -14.95
C VAL A 25 -11.44 23.92 -15.44
N THR A 26 -12.73 23.93 -15.79
CA THR A 26 -13.42 22.76 -16.36
C THR A 26 -12.71 22.22 -17.60
N PHE A 27 -12.30 23.10 -18.53
CA PHE A 27 -11.55 22.67 -19.72
C PHE A 27 -10.16 22.14 -19.39
N LYS A 28 -9.45 22.74 -18.43
CA LYS A 28 -8.09 22.33 -18.06
C LYS A 28 -8.04 20.94 -17.40
N HIS A 29 -8.98 20.65 -16.53
CA HIS A 29 -9.09 19.35 -15.87
C HIS A 29 -9.69 18.27 -16.80
N GLY A 30 -10.65 18.64 -17.65
CA GLY A 30 -11.18 17.81 -18.73
C GLY A 30 -11.93 16.55 -18.26
N VAL A 31 -12.05 15.56 -19.15
CA VAL A 31 -12.85 14.33 -18.91
C VAL A 31 -12.07 13.16 -18.30
N ARG A 32 -10.73 13.24 -18.26
CA ARG A 32 -9.88 12.15 -17.76
C ARG A 32 -10.04 12.02 -16.25
N GLY A 33 -10.20 10.79 -15.76
CA GLY A 33 -10.47 10.55 -14.34
C GLY A 33 -11.83 11.09 -13.86
N TRP A 34 -12.76 11.35 -14.78
CA TRP A 34 -14.09 11.90 -14.47
C TRP A 34 -14.07 13.24 -13.73
N ALA A 35 -12.99 14.02 -13.87
CA ALA A 35 -12.85 15.35 -13.30
C ALA A 35 -13.98 16.31 -13.72
N ILE A 36 -14.61 16.06 -14.88
CA ILE A 36 -15.79 16.77 -15.37
C ILE A 36 -16.96 16.73 -14.38
N LEU A 37 -17.05 15.71 -13.51
CA LEU A 37 -18.04 15.67 -12.44
C LEU A 37 -17.80 16.85 -11.48
N GLY A 38 -16.58 17.06 -11.00
CA GLY A 38 -16.29 18.18 -10.08
C GLY A 38 -16.52 19.55 -10.71
N TRP A 39 -15.80 19.83 -11.79
CA TRP A 39 -15.78 21.18 -12.38
C TRP A 39 -17.01 21.50 -13.22
N GLY A 40 -17.62 20.49 -13.85
CA GLY A 40 -18.89 20.62 -14.54
C GLY A 40 -20.00 21.02 -13.57
N TYR A 41 -20.08 20.39 -12.39
CA TYR A 41 -21.06 20.80 -11.38
C TYR A 41 -20.77 22.18 -10.79
N LEU A 42 -19.51 22.61 -10.69
CA LEU A 42 -19.16 23.97 -10.29
C LEU A 42 -19.59 25.02 -11.34
N PHE A 43 -19.49 24.69 -12.62
CA PHE A 43 -20.00 25.55 -13.69
C PHE A 43 -21.53 25.60 -13.72
N ILE A 44 -22.19 24.45 -13.52
CA ILE A 44 -23.65 24.35 -13.36
C ILE A 44 -24.10 25.19 -12.16
N PHE A 45 -23.37 25.15 -11.04
CA PHE A 45 -23.61 25.98 -9.87
C PHE A 45 -23.64 27.47 -10.24
N CYS A 46 -22.58 27.97 -10.89
CA CYS A 46 -22.51 29.37 -11.32
C CYS A 46 -23.66 29.72 -12.28
N SER A 47 -23.97 28.83 -13.23
CA SER A 47 -25.06 29.02 -14.20
C SER A 47 -26.42 29.14 -13.52
N LEU A 48 -26.70 28.30 -12.51
CA LEU A 48 -27.94 28.37 -11.74
C LEU A 48 -28.03 29.67 -10.92
N LYS A 49 -26.91 30.20 -10.42
CA LYS A 49 -26.88 31.50 -9.72
C LYS A 49 -27.17 32.67 -10.67
N ILE A 50 -26.65 32.62 -11.89
CA ILE A 50 -26.93 33.61 -12.94
C ILE A 50 -28.41 33.56 -13.31
N ILE A 51 -28.93 32.37 -13.63
CA ILE A 51 -30.33 32.17 -14.04
C ILE A 51 -31.28 32.60 -12.90
N GLY A 52 -31.06 32.12 -11.68
CA GLY A 52 -31.93 32.43 -10.54
C GLY A 52 -31.96 33.93 -10.22
N SER A 53 -30.80 34.61 -10.29
CA SER A 53 -30.71 36.05 -10.03
C SER A 53 -31.32 36.87 -11.16
N GLY A 54 -31.13 36.45 -12.42
CA GLY A 54 -31.78 37.08 -13.58
C GLY A 54 -33.30 36.96 -13.52
N MET A 55 -33.83 35.78 -13.17
CA MET A 55 -35.26 35.56 -12.96
C MET A 55 -35.80 36.44 -11.83
N ALA A 56 -35.10 36.54 -10.70
CA ALA A 56 -35.51 37.37 -9.57
C ALA A 56 -35.51 38.88 -9.87
N LEU A 57 -34.64 39.34 -10.78
CA LEU A 57 -34.63 40.74 -11.25
C LEU A 57 -35.77 41.04 -12.23
N GLY A 58 -36.15 40.07 -13.07
CA GLY A 58 -37.26 40.20 -14.02
C GLY A 58 -38.64 40.09 -13.37
N ASP A 59 -38.80 39.13 -12.45
CA ASP A 59 -40.01 38.93 -11.65
C ASP A 59 -39.63 38.51 -10.21
N PRO A 60 -39.68 39.46 -9.24
CA PRO A 60 -39.36 39.20 -7.84
C PRO A 60 -40.27 38.16 -7.15
N GLN A 61 -41.45 37.86 -7.72
CA GLN A 61 -42.40 36.87 -7.22
C GLN A 61 -42.34 35.55 -8.00
N SER A 62 -41.35 35.39 -8.89
CA SER A 62 -41.20 34.20 -9.70
C SER A 62 -41.02 32.95 -8.82
N SER A 63 -41.97 32.02 -8.96
CA SER A 63 -41.90 30.69 -8.37
C SER A 63 -40.66 29.94 -8.85
N GLY A 64 -40.28 30.13 -10.11
CA GLY A 64 -39.07 29.59 -10.70
C GLY A 64 -37.78 30.12 -10.05
N ALA A 65 -37.71 31.43 -9.77
CA ALA A 65 -36.55 32.01 -9.07
C ALA A 65 -36.38 31.43 -7.66
N THR A 66 -37.51 31.24 -6.96
CA THR A 66 -37.53 30.62 -5.62
C THR A 66 -37.05 29.17 -5.67
N ILE A 67 -37.55 28.36 -6.61
CA ILE A 67 -37.10 26.97 -6.80
C ILE A 67 -35.61 26.92 -7.12
N VAL A 68 -35.13 27.70 -8.10
CA VAL A 68 -33.71 27.73 -8.49
C VAL A 68 -32.82 28.15 -7.31
N SER A 69 -33.25 29.13 -6.51
CA SER A 69 -32.50 29.57 -5.32
C SER A 69 -32.38 28.49 -4.24
N SER A 70 -33.39 27.62 -4.11
CA SER A 70 -33.40 26.50 -3.16
C SER A 70 -32.59 25.29 -3.66
N VAL A 71 -32.51 25.09 -4.97
CA VAL A 71 -31.77 24.00 -5.64
C VAL A 71 -30.27 24.26 -5.73
N GLY A 72 -29.84 25.53 -5.68
CA GLY A 72 -28.45 25.94 -5.91
C GLY A 72 -27.41 25.31 -4.99
N LEU A 73 -27.78 24.69 -3.87
CA LEU A 73 -26.85 24.08 -2.92
C LEU A 73 -26.19 22.77 -3.41
N SER A 74 -26.89 22.00 -4.24
CA SER A 74 -26.44 20.66 -4.60
C SER A 74 -25.36 20.55 -5.65
N PRO A 75 -25.30 21.40 -6.68
CA PRO A 75 -24.19 21.34 -7.61
C PRO A 75 -22.87 21.67 -6.89
N LEU A 76 -22.89 22.42 -5.79
CA LEU A 76 -21.68 22.70 -5.00
C LEU A 76 -21.21 21.50 -4.16
N LEU A 77 -22.12 20.75 -3.53
CA LEU A 77 -21.80 19.47 -2.86
C LEU A 77 -21.30 18.42 -3.85
N LEU A 78 -21.93 18.33 -5.03
CA LEU A 78 -21.51 17.44 -6.11
C LEU A 78 -20.15 17.85 -6.68
N ALA A 79 -19.90 19.17 -6.82
CA ALA A 79 -18.61 19.70 -7.23
C ALA A 79 -17.51 19.29 -6.24
N LEU A 80 -17.73 19.47 -4.93
CA LEU A 80 -16.78 19.04 -3.90
C LEU A 80 -16.52 17.54 -3.94
N SER A 81 -17.56 16.72 -4.11
CA SER A 81 -17.40 15.27 -4.27
C SER A 81 -16.58 14.90 -5.51
N GLY A 82 -16.81 15.58 -6.65
CA GLY A 82 -16.07 15.33 -7.88
C GLY A 82 -14.61 15.79 -7.80
N VAL A 83 -14.33 16.94 -7.17
CA VAL A 83 -12.95 17.41 -6.93
C VAL A 83 -12.22 16.50 -5.94
N LEU A 84 -12.90 15.97 -4.92
CA LEU A 84 -12.33 14.97 -4.00
C LEU A 84 -12.00 13.65 -4.74
N HIS A 85 -12.87 13.20 -5.65
CA HIS A 85 -12.60 12.04 -6.48
C HIS A 85 -11.37 12.26 -7.37
N GLU A 86 -11.28 13.43 -8.01
CA GLU A 86 -10.12 13.79 -8.83
C GLU A 86 -8.83 13.83 -8.00
N ALA A 87 -8.87 14.40 -6.80
CA ALA A 87 -7.73 14.38 -5.88
C ALA A 87 -7.28 12.95 -5.54
N ARG A 88 -8.21 12.04 -5.24
CA ARG A 88 -7.92 10.62 -5.00
C ARG A 88 -7.35 9.92 -6.22
N PHE A 89 -7.91 10.21 -7.39
CA PHE A 89 -7.50 9.64 -8.66
C PHE A 89 -6.03 9.96 -9.00
N TYR A 90 -5.59 11.20 -8.79
CA TYR A 90 -4.20 11.62 -9.06
C TYR A 90 -3.21 11.33 -7.92
N HIS A 91 -3.71 11.08 -6.71
CA HIS A 91 -2.85 10.64 -5.61
C HIS A 91 -2.60 9.12 -5.61
N THR A 92 -3.57 8.34 -6.06
CA THR A 92 -3.44 6.88 -6.21
C THR A 92 -2.35 6.55 -7.24
N SER A 93 -1.53 5.54 -6.97
CA SER A 93 -0.50 5.10 -7.94
C SER A 93 -1.16 4.60 -9.23
N LEU A 94 -0.44 4.75 -10.35
CA LEU A 94 -0.93 4.36 -11.68
C LEU A 94 -1.30 2.87 -11.73
N SER A 95 -0.52 2.00 -11.07
CA SER A 95 -0.77 0.56 -10.96
C SER A 95 -2.08 0.24 -10.23
N LYS A 96 -2.36 0.93 -9.11
CA LYS A 96 -3.57 0.71 -8.30
C LYS A 96 -4.81 1.43 -8.82
N ARG A 97 -4.65 2.34 -9.78
CA ARG A 97 -5.74 3.14 -10.33
C ARG A 97 -6.79 2.25 -11.01
N SER A 98 -6.39 1.28 -11.83
CA SER A 98 -7.35 0.39 -12.53
C SER A 98 -8.23 -0.41 -11.56
N ALA A 99 -7.61 -0.98 -10.52
CA ALA A 99 -8.31 -1.76 -9.50
C ALA A 99 -9.26 -0.92 -8.63
N ASN A 100 -8.82 0.27 -8.20
CA ASN A 100 -9.63 1.15 -7.34
C ASN A 100 -10.65 2.00 -8.12
N HIS A 101 -10.45 2.24 -9.42
CA HIS A 101 -11.27 3.16 -10.20
C HIS A 101 -12.74 2.78 -10.23
N LYS A 102 -13.06 1.49 -10.44
CA LYS A 102 -14.46 1.01 -10.46
C LYS A 102 -15.15 1.23 -9.12
N ARG A 103 -14.47 0.89 -8.02
CA ARG A 103 -15.00 1.05 -6.66
C ARG A 103 -15.23 2.53 -6.33
N ASP A 104 -14.24 3.38 -6.60
CA ASP A 104 -14.32 4.81 -6.29
C ASP A 104 -15.38 5.51 -7.15
N LEU A 105 -15.54 5.11 -8.42
CA LEU A 105 -16.59 5.62 -9.30
C LEU A 105 -17.99 5.21 -8.82
N ILE A 106 -18.18 3.96 -8.37
CA ILE A 106 -19.46 3.52 -7.79
C ILE A 106 -19.82 4.37 -6.58
N PHE A 107 -18.88 4.63 -5.68
CA PHE A 107 -19.12 5.49 -4.51
C PHE A 107 -19.52 6.90 -4.90
N VAL A 108 -18.84 7.49 -5.90
CA VAL A 108 -19.18 8.83 -6.40
C VAL A 108 -20.57 8.84 -7.01
N LEU A 109 -20.90 7.90 -7.89
CA LEU A 109 -22.23 7.83 -8.51
C LEU A 109 -23.33 7.62 -7.48
N MET A 110 -23.11 6.77 -6.48
CA MET A 110 -24.07 6.54 -5.40
C MET A 110 -24.29 7.81 -4.56
N PHE A 111 -23.21 8.54 -4.25
CA PHE A 111 -23.28 9.84 -3.59
C PHE A 111 -24.04 10.88 -4.42
N HIS A 112 -23.85 10.88 -5.74
CA HIS A 112 -24.54 11.78 -6.65
C HIS A 112 -26.05 11.51 -6.65
N MET A 113 -26.45 10.24 -6.76
CA MET A 113 -27.85 9.84 -6.70
C MET A 113 -28.50 10.26 -5.38
N PHE A 114 -27.81 10.05 -4.25
CA PHE A 114 -28.32 10.43 -2.92
C PHE A 114 -28.48 11.94 -2.78
N THR A 115 -27.50 12.71 -3.23
CA THR A 115 -27.54 14.18 -3.16
C THR A 115 -28.60 14.75 -4.09
N MET A 116 -28.75 14.20 -5.30
CA MET A 116 -29.81 14.60 -6.23
C MET A 116 -31.20 14.28 -5.69
N LEU A 117 -31.38 13.14 -5.00
CA LEU A 117 -32.63 12.80 -4.33
C LEU A 117 -33.00 13.86 -3.28
N GLY A 118 -32.06 14.26 -2.42
CA GLY A 118 -32.29 15.31 -1.42
C GLY A 118 -32.78 16.63 -2.03
N VAL A 119 -32.21 17.00 -3.18
CA VAL A 119 -32.58 18.22 -3.93
C VAL A 119 -33.97 18.14 -4.50
N VAL A 120 -34.28 17.02 -5.18
CA VAL A 120 -35.57 16.83 -5.80
C VAL A 120 -36.67 16.89 -4.73
N LEU A 121 -36.43 16.29 -3.56
CA LEU A 121 -37.36 16.36 -2.43
C LEU A 121 -37.53 17.78 -1.89
N ILE A 122 -36.45 18.56 -1.74
CA ILE A 122 -36.55 19.98 -1.37
C ILE A 122 -37.32 20.76 -2.44
N ALA A 123 -37.00 20.60 -3.72
CA ALA A 123 -37.64 21.33 -4.81
C ALA A 123 -39.16 21.03 -4.88
N ILE A 124 -39.54 19.75 -4.79
CA ILE A 124 -40.94 19.32 -4.75
C ILE A 124 -41.62 19.85 -3.47
N GLY A 125 -40.96 19.73 -2.33
CA GLY A 125 -41.46 20.23 -1.04
C GLY A 125 -41.74 21.73 -1.09
N MET A 126 -40.76 22.52 -1.53
CA MET A 126 -40.87 23.97 -1.68
C MET A 126 -41.91 24.37 -2.73
N SER A 127 -42.01 23.63 -3.84
CA SER A 127 -43.05 23.88 -4.86
C SER A 127 -44.46 23.70 -4.31
N ARG A 128 -44.67 22.74 -3.41
CA ARG A 128 -45.98 22.50 -2.75
C ARG A 128 -46.34 23.58 -1.72
N LEU A 129 -45.36 24.34 -1.23
CA LEU A 129 -45.56 25.45 -0.30
C LEU A 129 -45.92 26.77 -1.01
N MET A 130 -45.94 26.80 -2.34
CA MET A 130 -46.34 27.98 -3.12
C MET A 130 -47.86 28.06 -3.34
N LYS A 131 -48.38 29.28 -3.56
CA LYS A 131 -49.77 29.76 -3.39
C LYS A 131 -50.92 28.81 -3.79
N HIS A 132 -52.01 28.83 -2.99
CA HIS A 132 -53.24 28.01 -3.04
C HIS A 132 -53.08 26.53 -2.63
N ALA A 133 -52.14 26.25 -1.72
CA ALA A 133 -51.98 24.91 -1.15
C ALA A 133 -53.11 24.58 -0.16
N SER A 134 -53.76 23.43 -0.34
CA SER A 134 -54.61 22.84 0.70
C SER A 134 -53.79 22.52 1.97
N PRO A 135 -54.40 22.42 3.16
CA PRO A 135 -53.70 22.07 4.39
C PRO A 135 -52.86 20.78 4.28
N ASP A 136 -53.35 19.80 3.53
CA ASP A 136 -52.65 18.55 3.22
C ASP A 136 -51.39 18.77 2.35
N ASN A 137 -51.46 19.68 1.38
CA ASN A 137 -50.31 20.03 0.54
C ASN A 137 -49.21 20.76 1.32
N VAL A 138 -49.58 21.60 2.29
CA VAL A 138 -48.62 22.31 3.15
C VAL A 138 -47.85 21.33 4.04
N SER A 139 -48.56 20.44 4.74
CA SER A 139 -47.93 19.43 5.61
C SER A 139 -47.00 18.49 4.83
N LYS A 140 -47.46 17.98 3.67
CA LYS A 140 -46.63 17.15 2.78
C LYS A 140 -45.44 17.93 2.22
N GLY A 141 -45.62 19.21 1.90
CA GLY A 141 -44.55 20.08 1.39
C GLY A 141 -43.40 20.23 2.37
N TRP A 142 -43.70 20.58 3.63
CA TRP A 142 -42.69 20.65 4.69
C TRP A 142 -42.04 19.30 4.99
N THR A 143 -42.82 18.21 5.00
CA THR A 143 -42.29 16.87 5.22
C THR A 143 -41.24 16.50 4.16
N LEU A 144 -41.56 16.69 2.87
CA LEU A 144 -40.63 16.43 1.76
C LEU A 144 -39.38 17.31 1.85
N ALA A 145 -39.55 18.59 2.17
CA ALA A 145 -38.43 19.51 2.35
C ALA A 145 -37.52 19.07 3.53
N LYS A 146 -38.10 18.66 4.67
CA LYS A 146 -37.36 18.18 5.86
C LYS A 146 -36.53 16.94 5.53
N VAL A 147 -37.15 15.95 4.89
CA VAL A 147 -36.45 14.73 4.46
C VAL A 147 -35.31 15.07 3.51
N GLY A 148 -35.55 15.91 2.51
CA GLY A 148 -34.51 16.33 1.57
C GLY A 148 -33.37 17.09 2.24
N ALA A 149 -33.66 17.97 3.20
CA ALA A 149 -32.64 18.70 3.96
C ALA A 149 -31.78 17.79 4.84
N VAL A 150 -32.40 16.78 5.48
CA VAL A 150 -31.67 15.75 6.25
C VAL A 150 -30.75 14.94 5.34
N ILE A 151 -31.22 14.55 4.15
CA ILE A 151 -30.39 13.84 3.16
C ILE A 151 -29.16 14.69 2.77
N LEU A 152 -29.35 15.98 2.48
CA LEU A 152 -28.22 16.87 2.16
C LEU A 152 -27.24 17.04 3.32
N PHE A 153 -27.74 17.12 4.56
CA PHE A 153 -26.89 17.17 5.75
C PHE A 153 -26.05 15.89 5.90
N LEU A 154 -26.66 14.72 5.76
CA LEU A 154 -25.94 13.44 5.81
C LEU A 154 -24.93 13.29 4.66
N SER A 155 -25.26 13.74 3.46
CA SER A 155 -24.31 13.81 2.33
C SER A 155 -23.11 14.70 2.68
N TRP A 156 -23.33 15.87 3.28
CA TRP A 156 -22.22 16.73 3.71
C TRP A 156 -21.34 16.05 4.78
N VAL A 157 -21.93 15.42 5.78
CA VAL A 157 -21.17 14.66 6.81
C VAL A 157 -20.35 13.54 6.18
N ALA A 158 -20.95 12.75 5.29
CA ALA A 158 -20.27 11.65 4.60
C ALA A 158 -19.10 12.16 3.74
N LEU A 159 -19.29 13.28 3.03
CA LEU A 159 -18.25 13.90 2.23
C LEU A 159 -17.11 14.45 3.10
N ALA A 160 -17.42 15.09 4.22
CA ALA A 160 -16.45 15.60 5.17
C ALA A 160 -15.62 14.46 5.82
N ALA A 161 -16.29 13.40 6.26
CA ALA A 161 -15.64 12.20 6.76
C ALA A 161 -14.73 11.56 5.69
N GLY A 162 -15.22 11.46 4.45
CA GLY A 162 -14.44 10.96 3.32
C GLY A 162 -13.20 11.80 3.03
N ALA A 163 -13.30 13.13 3.06
CA ALA A 163 -12.18 14.03 2.86
C ALA A 163 -11.16 13.94 4.00
N ALA A 164 -11.63 13.91 5.26
CA ALA A 164 -10.79 13.76 6.44
C ALA A 164 -10.05 12.41 6.47
N PHE A 165 -10.75 11.33 6.15
CA PHE A 165 -10.15 9.99 6.02
C PHE A 165 -9.06 9.96 4.94
N THR A 166 -9.32 10.61 3.80
CA THR A 166 -8.33 10.75 2.72
C THR A 166 -7.09 11.49 3.20
N ALA A 167 -7.26 12.59 3.94
CA ALA A 167 -6.16 13.34 4.53
C ALA A 167 -5.37 12.54 5.59
N PHE A 168 -6.09 11.79 6.44
CA PHE A 168 -5.52 10.99 7.53
C PHE A 168 -4.66 9.83 7.04
N GLN A 169 -5.01 9.19 5.91
CA GLN A 169 -4.23 8.13 5.28
C GLN A 169 -2.86 8.57 4.72
N GLY A 170 -2.32 9.71 5.15
CA GLY A 170 -0.99 10.18 4.78
C GLY A 170 -0.93 10.92 3.43
N TYR A 171 -2.08 11.26 2.83
CA TYR A 171 -2.13 11.99 1.55
C TYR A 171 -1.42 13.34 1.60
N ILE A 172 -1.36 13.99 2.77
CA ILE A 172 -0.72 15.30 2.97
C ILE A 172 0.81 15.19 3.13
N ARG A 173 1.38 14.00 3.36
CA ARG A 173 2.82 13.79 3.62
C ARG A 173 3.62 13.23 2.43
N SER A 174 3.02 13.14 1.25
CA SER A 174 3.65 12.58 0.05
C SER A 174 4.64 13.57 -0.61
N ALA A 175 5.91 13.53 -0.20
CA ALA A 175 7.00 14.10 -0.99
C ALA A 175 7.34 13.16 -2.18
N GLY A 176 7.34 13.69 -3.40
CA GLY A 176 7.98 12.97 -4.51
C GLY A 176 7.56 13.35 -5.92
N ARG A 177 6.27 13.63 -6.22
CA ARG A 177 5.82 13.81 -7.62
C ARG A 177 4.93 15.05 -7.85
N PRO A 178 5.11 15.79 -8.97
CA PRO A 178 4.32 17.01 -9.28
C PRO A 178 2.81 16.80 -9.31
N GLN A 179 2.33 15.69 -9.88
CA GLN A 179 0.92 15.33 -9.94
C GLN A 179 0.31 15.06 -8.55
N LYS A 180 1.08 14.48 -7.63
CA LYS A 180 0.66 14.28 -6.23
C LYS A 180 0.57 15.61 -5.48
N LYS A 181 1.48 16.56 -5.74
CA LYS A 181 1.38 17.92 -5.19
C LYS A 181 0.10 18.63 -5.67
N ALA A 182 -0.22 18.53 -6.95
CA ALA A 182 -1.48 19.06 -7.48
C ALA A 182 -2.71 18.36 -6.86
N ALA A 183 -2.66 17.05 -6.63
CA ALA A 183 -3.71 16.31 -5.92
C ALA A 183 -3.91 16.79 -4.47
N VAL A 184 -2.82 17.11 -3.76
CA VAL A 184 -2.89 17.69 -2.40
C VAL A 184 -3.52 19.07 -2.41
N VAL A 185 -3.22 19.90 -3.42
CA VAL A 185 -3.87 21.22 -3.59
C VAL A 185 -5.39 21.06 -3.75
N LEU A 186 -5.83 20.08 -4.56
CA LEU A 186 -7.26 19.78 -4.73
C LEU A 186 -7.91 19.25 -3.43
N LEU A 187 -7.24 18.35 -2.71
CA LEU A 187 -7.72 17.85 -1.42
C LEU A 187 -7.85 18.96 -0.37
N ALA A 188 -6.85 19.84 -0.30
CA ALA A 188 -6.87 21.00 0.58
C ALA A 188 -8.03 21.94 0.22
N ALA A 189 -8.27 22.18 -1.06
CA ALA A 189 -9.42 22.99 -1.51
C ALA A 189 -10.75 22.43 -1.01
N VAL A 190 -10.94 21.10 -1.09
CA VAL A 190 -12.15 20.45 -0.57
C VAL A 190 -12.25 20.63 0.95
N LEU A 191 -11.17 20.37 1.70
CA LEU A 191 -11.16 20.51 3.16
C LEU A 191 -11.45 21.94 3.62
N PHE A 192 -10.94 22.95 2.92
CA PHE A 192 -11.19 24.36 3.24
C PHE A 192 -12.58 24.85 2.79
N ALA A 193 -13.15 24.31 1.72
CA ALA A 193 -14.48 24.68 1.25
C ALA A 193 -15.62 24.00 2.05
N LEU A 194 -15.37 22.81 2.60
CA LEU A 194 -16.36 22.02 3.34
C LEU A 194 -17.02 22.74 4.53
N PRO A 195 -16.31 23.51 5.37
CA PRO A 195 -16.92 24.28 6.45
C PRO A 195 -17.95 25.29 5.95
N PHE A 196 -17.65 26.03 4.88
CA PHE A 196 -18.56 27.03 4.32
C PHE A 196 -19.83 26.37 3.75
N VAL A 197 -19.64 25.30 2.97
CA VAL A 197 -20.78 24.50 2.48
C VAL A 197 -21.57 23.88 3.65
N GLY A 198 -20.91 23.53 4.74
CA GLY A 198 -21.54 23.04 5.97
C GLY A 198 -22.48 24.08 6.60
N VAL A 199 -22.02 25.31 6.79
CA VAL A 199 -22.86 26.42 7.30
C VAL A 199 -24.10 26.59 6.43
N ARG A 200 -23.93 26.56 5.11
CA ARG A 200 -25.01 26.68 4.13
C ARG A 200 -26.04 25.54 4.22
N VAL A 201 -25.59 24.30 4.36
CA VAL A 201 -26.44 23.10 4.51
C VAL A 201 -27.17 23.13 5.86
N ILE A 202 -26.48 23.49 6.95
CA ILE A 202 -27.06 23.62 8.29
C ILE A 202 -28.11 24.73 8.34
N ALA A 203 -27.85 25.89 7.71
CA ALA A 203 -28.83 26.97 7.62
C ALA A 203 -30.11 26.53 6.88
N THR A 204 -29.97 25.72 5.84
CA THR A 204 -31.12 25.16 5.11
C THR A 204 -31.89 24.15 5.96
N LEU A 205 -31.19 23.29 6.70
CA LEU A 205 -31.83 22.37 7.65
C LEU A 205 -32.57 23.14 8.75
N ALA A 206 -31.94 24.17 9.34
CA ALA A 206 -32.53 25.01 10.37
C ALA A 206 -33.79 25.73 9.86
N TYR A 207 -33.75 26.28 8.63
CA TYR A 207 -34.93 26.88 8.00
C TYR A 207 -36.09 25.89 7.88
N VAL A 208 -35.83 24.70 7.33
CA VAL A 208 -36.88 23.73 7.02
C VAL A 208 -37.42 23.03 8.28
N VAL A 209 -36.59 22.86 9.31
CA VAL A 209 -37.02 22.28 10.60
C VAL A 209 -37.80 23.29 11.43
N SER A 210 -37.36 24.55 11.48
CA SER A 210 -38.04 25.60 12.25
C SER A 210 -39.24 26.21 11.54
N GLU A 211 -39.38 25.98 10.23
CA GLU A 211 -40.39 26.59 9.36
C GLU A 211 -40.37 28.13 9.40
N ASN A 212 -39.24 28.71 9.83
CA ASN A 212 -39.11 30.14 10.11
C ASN A 212 -38.74 30.91 8.83
N SER A 213 -39.68 31.69 8.30
CA SER A 213 -39.51 32.48 7.08
C SER A 213 -38.38 33.52 7.13
N SER A 214 -37.91 33.91 8.33
CA SER A 214 -36.77 34.82 8.50
C SER A 214 -35.43 34.20 8.06
N LEU A 215 -35.32 32.87 8.13
CA LEU A 215 -34.16 32.10 7.68
C LEU A 215 -34.25 31.73 6.19
N SER A 216 -35.32 32.09 5.49
CA SER A 216 -35.54 31.66 4.10
C SER A 216 -34.56 32.31 3.11
N ALA A 217 -34.13 31.53 2.12
CA ALA A 217 -33.36 32.01 0.97
C ALA A 217 -34.09 33.08 0.15
N ALA A 218 -35.42 32.96 0.10
CA ALA A 218 -36.27 33.77 -0.77
C ALA A 218 -36.87 34.96 -0.01
N THR A 219 -37.34 34.74 1.22
CA THR A 219 -38.08 35.75 2.00
C THR A 219 -37.30 36.34 3.17
N GLY A 220 -36.12 35.79 3.50
CA GLY A 220 -35.29 36.27 4.60
C GLY A 220 -34.76 37.69 4.40
N SER A 221 -34.25 38.29 5.49
CA SER A 221 -33.64 39.61 5.42
C SER A 221 -32.43 39.62 4.49
N VAL A 222 -32.08 40.79 3.96
CA VAL A 222 -30.90 40.93 3.08
C VAL A 222 -29.63 40.48 3.79
N MET A 223 -29.52 40.72 5.11
CA MET A 223 -28.37 40.26 5.89
C MET A 223 -28.28 38.74 5.98
N VAL A 224 -29.42 38.06 6.17
CA VAL A 224 -29.48 36.60 6.15
C VAL A 224 -29.06 36.08 4.77
N LYS A 225 -29.58 36.65 3.69
CA LYS A 225 -29.21 36.25 2.32
C LYS A 225 -27.72 36.48 2.03
N VAL A 226 -27.14 37.59 2.48
CA VAL A 226 -25.72 37.87 2.26
C VAL A 226 -24.83 36.90 3.03
N TRP A 227 -25.06 36.72 4.33
CA TRP A 227 -24.15 35.94 5.18
C TRP A 227 -24.39 34.44 5.13
N LEU A 228 -25.65 34.00 5.18
CA LEU A 228 -25.98 32.57 5.25
C LEU A 228 -26.20 31.91 3.88
N TYR A 229 -26.31 32.70 2.80
CA TYR A 229 -26.58 32.18 1.46
C TYR A 229 -25.44 32.53 0.49
N LEU A 230 -25.13 33.82 0.31
CA LEU A 230 -24.13 34.27 -0.67
C LEU A 230 -22.68 34.03 -0.22
N PHE A 231 -22.32 34.45 1.00
CA PHE A 231 -20.93 34.44 1.46
C PHE A 231 -20.34 33.03 1.46
N GLU A 232 -21.04 32.08 2.05
CA GLU A 232 -20.61 30.67 2.13
C GLU A 232 -20.37 30.05 0.75
N GLU A 233 -21.32 30.29 -0.16
CA GLU A 233 -21.28 29.81 -1.54
C GLU A 233 -20.15 30.47 -2.35
N LEU A 234 -19.96 31.77 -2.17
CA LEU A 234 -18.90 32.54 -2.82
C LEU A 234 -17.52 32.09 -2.32
N ALA A 235 -17.35 31.95 -1.01
CA ALA A 235 -16.10 31.50 -0.40
C ALA A 235 -15.71 30.10 -0.90
N ALA A 236 -16.63 29.15 -0.86
CA ALA A 236 -16.40 27.80 -1.39
C ALA A 236 -16.07 27.81 -2.89
N THR A 237 -16.78 28.61 -3.69
CA THR A 237 -16.52 28.73 -5.13
C THR A 237 -15.13 29.31 -5.40
N LEU A 238 -14.75 30.38 -4.70
CA LEU A 238 -13.42 30.99 -4.84
C LEU A 238 -12.31 30.02 -4.45
N ILE A 239 -12.47 29.30 -3.34
CA ILE A 239 -11.51 28.26 -2.91
C ILE A 239 -11.33 27.22 -4.02
N LEU A 240 -12.43 26.71 -4.59
CA LEU A 240 -12.37 25.71 -5.65
C LEU A 240 -11.76 26.26 -6.94
N VAL A 241 -12.15 27.44 -7.40
CA VAL A 241 -11.64 28.06 -8.63
C VAL A 241 -10.16 28.37 -8.53
N ILE A 242 -9.71 28.97 -7.42
CA ILE A 242 -8.29 29.31 -7.22
C ILE A 242 -7.44 28.05 -7.20
N ASN A 243 -7.81 27.05 -6.40
CA ASN A 243 -7.03 25.83 -6.28
C ASN A 243 -7.12 24.95 -7.53
N GLY A 244 -8.25 24.94 -8.25
CA GLY A 244 -8.37 24.34 -9.57
C GLY A 244 -7.44 25.00 -10.59
N ALA A 245 -7.37 26.33 -10.60
CA ALA A 245 -6.43 27.05 -11.45
C ALA A 245 -4.96 26.76 -11.09
N LEU A 246 -4.64 26.56 -9.81
CA LEU A 246 -3.30 26.14 -9.37
C LEU A 246 -2.98 24.70 -9.81
N ALA A 247 -3.97 23.79 -9.74
CA ALA A 247 -3.84 22.39 -10.14
C ALA A 247 -4.06 22.12 -11.63
N ARG A 248 -4.29 23.16 -12.47
CA ARG A 248 -4.70 23.07 -13.88
C ARG A 248 -3.85 22.16 -14.79
N ASN A 249 -2.60 21.90 -14.41
CA ASN A 249 -1.66 21.10 -15.19
C ASN A 249 -1.62 19.63 -14.74
N VAL A 250 -2.42 19.22 -13.74
CA VAL A 250 -2.39 17.85 -13.18
C VAL A 250 -2.58 16.77 -14.23
N LYS A 251 -3.48 16.98 -15.19
CA LYS A 251 -3.69 16.07 -16.32
C LYS A 251 -2.45 15.94 -17.20
N LYS A 252 -1.78 17.04 -17.50
CA LYS A 252 -0.56 17.05 -18.33
C LYS A 252 0.57 16.32 -17.61
N LEU A 253 0.74 16.59 -16.31
CA LEU A 253 1.72 15.93 -15.45
C LEU A 253 1.47 14.42 -15.35
N ASP A 254 0.20 13.99 -15.26
CA ASP A 254 -0.19 12.57 -15.29
C ASP A 254 0.12 11.91 -16.64
N GLN A 255 -0.14 12.61 -17.75
CA GLN A 255 0.18 12.11 -19.09
C GLN A 255 1.69 12.00 -19.31
N GLU A 256 2.45 13.00 -18.90
CA GLU A 256 3.92 12.97 -18.93
C GLU A 256 4.46 11.82 -18.09
N ALA A 257 3.94 11.58 -16.88
CA ALA A 257 4.33 10.45 -16.04
C ALA A 257 4.02 9.08 -16.67
N VAL A 258 2.88 8.94 -17.37
CA VAL A 258 2.52 7.71 -18.09
C VAL A 258 3.43 7.49 -19.31
N VAL A 259 3.69 8.54 -20.09
CA VAL A 259 4.53 8.48 -21.30
C VAL A 259 5.99 8.19 -20.94
N ASN A 260 6.48 8.80 -19.86
CA ASN A 260 7.85 8.60 -19.38
C ASN A 260 8.05 7.24 -18.67
N GLY A 261 7.01 6.39 -18.60
CA GLY A 261 7.10 5.09 -17.95
C GLY A 261 7.32 5.16 -16.44
N GLU A 262 6.89 6.24 -15.76
CA GLU A 262 7.04 6.42 -14.31
C GLU A 262 6.03 5.57 -13.49
N TRP A 263 5.78 4.32 -13.91
CA TRP A 263 4.68 3.45 -13.42
C TRP A 263 4.90 2.82 -12.03
N GLU A 264 5.54 3.52 -11.11
CA GLU A 264 6.18 3.03 -9.87
C GLU A 264 7.67 2.80 -10.11
N THR A 265 8.35 3.89 -10.45
CA THR A 265 9.67 4.06 -9.89
C THR A 265 9.54 4.13 -8.36
N GLN A 266 10.05 3.10 -7.68
CA GLN A 266 10.26 3.15 -6.23
C GLN A 266 11.06 4.43 -5.91
N PRO A 267 11.01 4.99 -4.70
CA PRO A 267 11.85 6.15 -4.37
C PRO A 267 13.33 5.95 -4.74
N ALA A 268 13.79 4.70 -4.83
CA ALA A 268 15.07 4.29 -5.40
C ALA A 268 15.34 4.80 -6.83
N ASP A 269 14.40 4.70 -7.79
CA ASP A 269 14.71 5.09 -9.18
C ASP A 269 14.59 6.60 -9.42
N ALA A 270 13.90 7.34 -8.53
CA ALA A 270 13.93 8.81 -8.54
C ALA A 270 15.26 9.35 -8.01
N GLU A 271 15.86 8.65 -7.04
CA GLU A 271 17.23 8.90 -6.55
C GLU A 271 18.26 8.51 -7.63
N GLN A 272 18.04 7.38 -8.33
CA GLN A 272 18.88 6.90 -9.43
C GLN A 272 18.81 7.82 -10.66
N GLN A 273 17.64 8.33 -11.05
CA GLN A 273 17.50 9.32 -12.13
C GLN A 273 17.92 10.75 -11.75
N ALA A 274 17.97 11.08 -10.45
CA ALA A 274 18.57 12.33 -9.96
C ALA A 274 20.11 12.23 -9.97
N TYR A 275 20.65 11.05 -9.66
CA TYR A 275 22.06 10.69 -9.77
C TYR A 275 22.54 10.68 -11.24
N GLU A 276 21.76 10.11 -12.16
CA GLU A 276 22.06 10.11 -13.60
C GLU A 276 22.00 11.51 -14.23
N ARG A 277 21.09 12.38 -13.75
CA ARG A 277 20.96 13.77 -14.26
C ARG A 277 22.04 14.71 -13.76
N ASN A 278 22.73 14.37 -12.67
CA ASN A 278 23.76 15.22 -12.09
C ASN A 278 24.82 14.35 -11.40
N PRO A 279 25.81 13.81 -12.14
CA PRO A 279 26.83 12.90 -11.59
C PRO A 279 27.85 13.59 -10.67
N SER A 280 27.51 14.75 -10.09
CA SER A 280 28.33 15.44 -9.10
C SER A 280 27.92 15.01 -7.68
N THR A 281 28.52 13.90 -7.22
CA THR A 281 28.77 13.59 -5.80
C THR A 281 27.60 13.86 -4.83
N SER A 282 26.55 13.05 -4.86
CA SER A 282 25.78 12.82 -3.63
C SER A 282 26.67 12.00 -2.69
N ILE A 283 27.37 12.67 -1.79
CA ILE A 283 28.05 11.99 -0.70
C ILE A 283 26.97 11.32 0.13
N ASP A 284 26.99 9.98 0.25
CA ASP A 284 26.15 9.26 1.20
C ASP A 284 26.51 9.76 2.61
N THR A 285 25.67 10.64 3.17
CA THR A 285 25.86 11.17 4.52
C THR A 285 25.25 10.19 5.52
N PHE A 286 26.10 9.55 6.33
CA PHE A 286 25.68 8.70 7.44
C PHE A 286 25.48 9.54 8.71
N GLU A 287 24.35 9.32 9.38
CA GLU A 287 23.99 10.02 10.61
C GLU A 287 24.37 9.22 11.87
N ALA A 288 24.29 9.85 13.05
CA ALA A 288 24.53 9.16 14.32
C ALA A 288 23.58 7.97 14.56
N SER A 289 22.36 8.02 14.00
CA SER A 289 21.43 6.90 14.01
C SER A 289 21.95 5.69 13.25
N ASP A 290 22.66 5.90 12.13
CA ASP A 290 23.23 4.81 11.33
C ASP A 290 24.38 4.14 12.07
N PHE A 291 25.18 4.92 12.80
CA PHE A 291 26.19 4.36 13.70
C PHE A 291 25.56 3.49 14.80
N ALA A 292 24.45 3.92 15.39
CA ALA A 292 23.72 3.14 16.38
C ALA A 292 23.18 1.82 15.80
N LEU A 293 22.65 1.85 14.57
CA LEU A 293 22.24 0.65 13.83
C LEU A 293 23.43 -0.28 13.55
N PHE A 294 24.57 0.25 13.11
CA PHE A 294 25.76 -0.56 12.85
C PHE A 294 26.28 -1.22 14.13
N ASN A 295 26.30 -0.48 15.25
CA ASN A 295 26.66 -1.05 16.55
C ASN A 295 25.68 -2.16 16.97
N HIS A 296 24.36 -1.91 16.88
CA HIS A 296 23.33 -2.93 17.17
C HIS A 296 23.50 -4.18 16.32
N PHE A 297 23.90 -4.01 15.05
CA PHE A 297 24.20 -5.14 14.19
C PHE A 297 25.31 -6.02 14.76
N LEU A 298 26.46 -5.43 15.11
CA LEU A 298 27.63 -6.17 15.62
C LEU A 298 27.39 -6.79 17.00
N THR A 299 26.68 -6.09 17.89
CA THR A 299 26.50 -6.51 19.28
C THR A 299 25.34 -7.48 19.48
N THR A 300 24.29 -7.39 18.65
CA THR A 300 23.01 -8.05 18.92
C THR A 300 22.47 -8.81 17.71
N THR A 301 22.41 -8.21 16.52
CA THR A 301 21.85 -8.88 15.34
C THR A 301 22.73 -10.02 14.83
N LEU A 302 24.03 -9.79 14.69
CA LEU A 302 24.98 -10.78 14.17
C LEU A 302 25.06 -12.05 15.04
N PRO A 303 25.11 -11.96 16.40
CA PRO A 303 24.95 -13.14 17.25
C PRO A 303 23.69 -13.98 16.98
N CYS A 304 22.53 -13.34 16.73
CA CYS A 304 21.29 -14.05 16.37
C CYS A 304 21.41 -14.75 15.01
N LEU A 305 22.05 -14.10 14.04
CA LEU A 305 22.27 -14.66 12.70
C LEU A 305 23.31 -15.79 12.68
N ALA A 306 24.27 -15.77 13.60
CA ALA A 306 25.36 -16.75 13.67
C ALA A 306 24.95 -18.09 14.30
N LEU A 307 23.77 -18.19 14.93
CA LEU A 307 23.19 -19.48 15.37
C LEU A 307 24.15 -20.34 16.23
N LYS A 308 24.81 -19.72 17.21
CA LYS A 308 25.83 -20.36 18.08
C LYS A 308 27.09 -20.86 17.34
N ASN A 309 27.25 -20.56 16.06
CA ASN A 309 28.50 -20.79 15.35
C ASN A 309 29.50 -19.67 15.69
N GLU A 310 30.34 -19.93 16.69
CA GLU A 310 31.33 -18.95 17.17
C GLU A 310 32.34 -18.55 16.10
N ALA A 311 32.78 -19.48 15.27
CA ALA A 311 33.75 -19.18 14.21
C ALA A 311 33.16 -18.25 13.13
N LEU A 312 31.90 -18.49 12.71
CA LEU A 312 31.16 -17.59 11.83
C LEU A 312 30.99 -16.21 12.48
N LEU A 313 30.59 -16.18 13.76
CA LEU A 313 30.42 -14.94 14.52
C LEU A 313 31.72 -14.13 14.58
N MET A 314 32.84 -14.78 14.91
CA MET A 314 34.15 -14.13 15.02
C MET A 314 34.66 -13.64 13.67
N SER A 315 34.53 -14.42 12.61
CA SER A 315 34.90 -14.01 11.25
C SER A 315 34.11 -12.76 10.83
N TRP A 316 32.78 -12.78 10.97
CA TRP A 316 31.95 -11.65 10.54
C TRP A 316 32.15 -10.42 11.43
N LYS A 317 32.37 -10.59 12.74
CA LYS A 317 32.71 -9.47 13.65
C LYS A 317 34.05 -8.82 13.30
N SER A 318 35.01 -9.59 12.79
CA SER A 318 36.32 -9.08 12.34
C SER A 318 36.22 -8.41 10.97
N ASP A 319 35.52 -9.04 10.02
CA ASP A 319 35.60 -8.68 8.61
C ASP A 319 34.64 -7.55 8.23
N LEU A 320 33.39 -7.56 8.75
CA LEU A 320 32.37 -6.58 8.37
C LEU A 320 32.72 -5.12 8.69
N PRO A 321 33.31 -4.77 9.85
CA PRO A 321 33.76 -3.40 10.12
C PRO A 321 34.78 -2.87 9.12
N ASN A 322 35.56 -3.76 8.51
CA ASN A 322 36.57 -3.41 7.51
C ASN A 322 36.00 -3.37 6.08
N LEU A 323 34.98 -4.18 5.80
CA LEU A 323 34.35 -4.28 4.49
C LEU A 323 33.24 -3.25 4.29
N ALA A 324 32.29 -3.12 5.23
CA ALA A 324 31.10 -2.30 5.06
C ALA A 324 31.42 -0.83 4.68
N PRO A 325 32.38 -0.14 5.32
CA PRO A 325 32.71 1.24 4.93
C PRO A 325 33.30 1.38 3.51
N LYS A 326 33.88 0.30 2.95
CA LYS A 326 34.45 0.29 1.59
C LYS A 326 33.40 0.01 0.51
N PHE A 327 32.26 -0.56 0.90
CA PHE A 327 31.22 -1.03 0.00
C PHE A 327 29.85 -0.52 0.47
N PRO A 328 29.40 0.65 -0.02
CA PRO A 328 28.16 1.29 0.43
C PRO A 328 26.92 0.38 0.40
N TYR A 329 26.81 -0.50 -0.61
CA TYR A 329 25.71 -1.48 -0.70
C TYR A 329 25.67 -2.42 0.51
N LEU A 330 26.84 -2.89 0.98
CA LEU A 330 26.95 -3.77 2.13
C LEU A 330 26.65 -3.03 3.43
N LEU A 331 27.12 -1.79 3.56
CA LEU A 331 26.81 -0.97 4.73
C LEU A 331 25.31 -0.73 4.85
N HIS A 332 24.64 -0.34 3.77
CA HIS A 332 23.20 -0.19 3.77
C HIS A 332 22.48 -1.50 4.11
N GLU A 333 22.91 -2.64 3.56
CA GLU A 333 22.30 -3.93 3.90
C GLU A 333 22.45 -4.28 5.40
N VAL A 334 23.63 -4.05 5.97
CA VAL A 334 23.89 -4.22 7.41
C VAL A 334 22.95 -3.34 8.25
N LEU A 335 22.75 -2.09 7.86
CA LEU A 335 21.86 -1.15 8.54
C LEU A 335 20.38 -1.56 8.38
N ALA A 336 19.98 -2.05 7.20
CA ALA A 336 18.63 -2.53 6.93
C ALA A 336 18.26 -3.73 7.82
N VAL A 337 19.14 -4.74 7.86
CA VAL A 337 18.97 -5.92 8.72
C VAL A 337 18.96 -5.55 10.21
N SER A 338 19.76 -4.56 10.60
CA SER A 338 19.75 -4.04 11.98
C SER A 338 18.44 -3.35 12.35
N ALA A 339 17.94 -2.48 11.46
CA ALA A 339 16.71 -1.74 11.68
C ALA A 339 15.49 -2.67 11.72
N ILE A 340 15.40 -3.67 10.83
CA ILE A 340 14.28 -4.63 10.88
C ILE A 340 14.33 -5.49 12.15
N HIS A 341 15.53 -5.83 12.65
CA HIS A 341 15.66 -6.49 13.94
C HIS A 341 15.14 -5.61 15.09
N LEU A 342 15.49 -4.32 15.11
CA LEU A 342 14.99 -3.38 16.12
C LEU A 342 13.47 -3.17 16.07
N HIS A 343 12.88 -3.23 14.87
CA HIS A 343 11.43 -3.17 14.70
C HIS A 343 10.73 -4.30 15.47
N HIS A 344 11.24 -5.53 15.34
CA HIS A 344 10.68 -6.70 16.02
C HIS A 344 10.97 -6.72 17.53
N LEU A 345 12.13 -6.23 17.96
CA LEU A 345 12.44 -6.10 19.38
C LEU A 345 11.64 -4.98 20.06
N ASN A 346 11.25 -3.94 19.31
CA ASN A 346 10.59 -2.73 19.84
C ASN A 346 9.36 -2.30 19.01
N PRO A 347 8.29 -3.11 18.95
CA PRO A 347 7.12 -2.80 18.12
C PRO A 347 6.41 -1.49 18.50
N GLY A 348 6.56 -1.04 19.76
CA GLY A 348 6.00 0.23 20.26
C GLY A 348 6.90 1.46 20.12
N SER A 349 8.05 1.35 19.44
CA SER A 349 8.97 2.47 19.25
C SER A 349 8.32 3.63 18.49
N LEU A 350 8.59 4.88 18.92
CA LEU A 350 8.23 6.08 18.17
C LEU A 350 8.98 6.19 16.83
N ILE A 351 10.17 5.58 16.76
CA ILE A 351 10.96 5.48 15.54
C ILE A 351 10.39 4.35 14.69
N ASN A 352 9.98 4.66 13.47
CA ASN A 352 9.50 3.67 12.52
C ASN A 352 10.70 2.92 11.90
N TYR A 353 11.26 1.98 12.67
CA TYR A 353 12.41 1.17 12.26
C TYR A 353 12.14 0.35 11.00
N GLN A 354 10.89 -0.07 10.76
CA GLN A 354 10.51 -0.74 9.51
C GLN A 354 10.74 0.15 8.29
N ARG A 355 10.38 1.44 8.37
CA ARG A 355 10.64 2.42 7.31
C ARG A 355 12.13 2.69 7.12
N VAL A 356 12.89 2.77 8.21
CA VAL A 356 14.35 2.94 8.16
C VAL A 356 15.00 1.74 7.47
N ALA A 357 14.58 0.54 7.86
CA ALA A 357 15.04 -0.72 7.26
C ALA A 357 14.78 -0.75 5.75
N TRP A 358 13.55 -0.41 5.34
CA TRP A 358 13.18 -0.33 3.92
C TRP A 358 14.00 0.71 3.13
N GLY A 359 14.27 1.88 3.72
CA GLY A 359 15.08 2.92 3.09
C GLY A 359 16.51 2.46 2.80
N HIS A 360 17.16 1.82 3.78
CA HIS A 360 18.47 1.24 3.57
C HIS A 360 18.45 0.04 2.62
N GLN A 361 17.43 -0.83 2.68
CA GLN A 361 17.30 -1.96 1.77
C GLN A 361 17.24 -1.52 0.31
N ALA A 362 16.47 -0.47 0.02
CA ALA A 362 16.34 0.06 -1.33
C ALA A 362 17.68 0.56 -1.89
N LYS A 363 18.48 1.27 -1.07
CA LYS A 363 19.82 1.72 -1.44
C LYS A 363 20.79 0.55 -1.61
N ALA A 364 20.77 -0.40 -0.67
CA ALA A 364 21.57 -1.61 -0.75
C ALA A 364 21.32 -2.37 -2.05
N PHE A 365 20.05 -2.60 -2.39
CA PHE A 365 19.67 -3.32 -3.60
C PHE A 365 20.08 -2.61 -4.89
N SER A 366 19.84 -1.29 -4.98
CA SER A 366 20.24 -0.49 -6.16
C SER A 366 21.76 -0.52 -6.36
N GLN A 367 22.53 -0.20 -5.31
CA GLN A 367 23.99 -0.16 -5.39
C GLN A 367 24.61 -1.56 -5.56
N PHE A 368 23.99 -2.60 -5.00
CA PHE A 368 24.43 -3.98 -5.18
C PHE A 368 24.27 -4.42 -6.63
N ARG A 369 23.13 -4.09 -7.26
CA ARG A 369 22.90 -4.36 -8.69
C ARG A 369 23.95 -3.69 -9.57
N ASP A 370 24.30 -2.45 -9.26
CA ASP A 370 25.32 -1.71 -10.00
C ASP A 370 26.73 -2.28 -9.80
N ALA A 371 26.99 -2.91 -8.65
CA ALA A 371 28.25 -3.59 -8.34
C ALA A 371 28.40 -4.97 -8.99
N LEU A 372 27.32 -5.57 -9.52
CA LEU A 372 27.36 -6.83 -10.24
C LEU A 372 27.86 -6.61 -11.68
N SER A 373 29.18 -6.58 -11.87
CA SER A 373 29.83 -6.55 -13.19
C SER A 373 30.11 -7.95 -13.75
N PRO A 374 30.24 -8.12 -15.08
CA PRO A 374 30.66 -9.38 -15.69
C PRO A 374 32.01 -9.90 -15.17
N GLU A 375 32.90 -8.98 -14.78
CA GLU A 375 34.17 -9.28 -14.11
C GLU A 375 34.14 -8.72 -12.68
N VAL A 376 33.97 -9.59 -11.70
CA VAL A 376 34.00 -9.23 -10.27
C VAL A 376 35.45 -9.14 -9.80
N ALA A 377 35.85 -8.00 -9.26
CA ALA A 377 37.19 -7.84 -8.71
C ALA A 377 37.36 -8.64 -7.42
N ALA A 378 38.55 -9.23 -7.20
CA ALA A 378 38.81 -10.10 -6.04
C ALA A 378 38.47 -9.47 -4.68
N HIS A 379 38.68 -8.16 -4.52
CA HIS A 379 38.38 -7.43 -3.28
C HIS A 379 36.87 -7.24 -3.02
N GLN A 380 36.01 -7.38 -4.04
CA GLN A 380 34.55 -7.21 -3.94
C GLN A 380 33.83 -8.51 -3.56
N VAL A 381 34.44 -9.66 -3.83
CA VAL A 381 33.83 -11.00 -3.68
C VAL A 381 33.20 -11.20 -2.29
N HIS A 382 33.93 -10.87 -1.23
CA HIS A 382 33.43 -11.00 0.16
C HIS A 382 32.26 -10.09 0.46
N ALA A 383 32.29 -8.86 -0.04
CA ALA A 383 31.23 -7.90 0.20
C ALA A 383 29.96 -8.27 -0.57
N LEU A 384 30.09 -8.73 -1.82
CA LEU A 384 28.97 -9.23 -2.61
C LEU A 384 28.30 -10.45 -1.96
N PHE A 385 29.12 -11.41 -1.50
CA PHE A 385 28.61 -12.57 -0.77
C PHE A 385 27.90 -12.17 0.53
N ALA A 386 28.55 -11.33 1.36
CA ALA A 386 27.97 -10.88 2.63
C ALA A 386 26.66 -10.13 2.43
N CYS A 387 26.60 -9.22 1.44
CA CYS A 387 25.39 -8.47 1.11
C CYS A 387 24.27 -9.40 0.65
N SER A 388 24.53 -10.31 -0.29
CA SER A 388 23.51 -11.24 -0.80
C SER A 388 22.98 -12.21 0.27
N ALA A 389 23.86 -12.67 1.16
CA ALA A 389 23.47 -13.48 2.31
C ALA A 389 22.57 -12.69 3.28
N LEU A 390 22.91 -11.43 3.57
CA LEU A 390 22.11 -10.56 4.44
C LEU A 390 20.75 -10.21 3.82
N MET A 391 20.68 -9.95 2.50
CA MET A 391 19.42 -9.70 1.78
C MET A 391 18.39 -10.82 1.96
N SER A 392 18.87 -12.07 1.95
CA SER A 392 18.00 -13.22 2.20
C SER A 392 17.42 -13.17 3.62
N ASN A 393 18.24 -12.83 4.62
CA ASN A 393 17.79 -12.71 6.02
C ASN A 393 16.84 -11.53 6.22
N TYR A 394 17.14 -10.37 5.61
CA TYR A 394 16.26 -9.20 5.63
C TYR A 394 14.86 -9.56 5.14
N TYR A 395 14.76 -10.26 4.01
CA TYR A 395 13.48 -10.59 3.42
C TYR A 395 12.61 -11.40 4.39
N PHE A 396 13.15 -12.49 4.94
CA PHE A 396 12.44 -13.31 5.93
C PHE A 396 12.11 -12.55 7.22
N ALA A 397 12.87 -11.52 7.59
CA ALA A 397 12.50 -10.66 8.72
C ALA A 397 11.37 -9.68 8.36
N SER A 398 11.27 -9.26 7.10
CA SER A 398 10.43 -8.13 6.67
C SER A 398 9.01 -8.46 6.21
N PHE A 399 8.68 -9.73 5.93
CA PHE A 399 7.36 -10.08 5.40
C PHE A 399 6.22 -9.75 6.40
N GLU A 400 5.09 -9.26 5.91
CA GLU A 400 3.93 -8.93 6.77
C GLU A 400 2.85 -10.02 6.72
N ASP A 401 2.65 -10.62 5.56
CA ASP A 401 1.65 -11.67 5.33
C ASP A 401 2.32 -13.02 5.10
N PRO A 402 2.07 -14.04 5.94
CA PRO A 402 2.56 -15.40 5.73
C PRO A 402 2.20 -16.00 4.37
N SER A 403 1.07 -15.59 3.76
CA SER A 403 0.68 -16.08 2.44
C SER A 403 1.67 -15.67 1.35
N SER A 404 2.33 -14.52 1.51
CA SER A 404 3.35 -14.00 0.60
C SER A 404 4.65 -14.82 0.57
N LEU A 405 4.84 -15.73 1.54
CA LEU A 405 5.97 -16.65 1.57
C LEU A 405 5.79 -17.86 0.64
N LEU A 406 4.56 -18.15 0.20
CA LEU A 406 4.29 -19.23 -0.74
C LEU A 406 3.73 -18.73 -2.06
N PHE A 407 2.90 -17.69 -2.02
CA PHE A 407 2.13 -17.25 -3.18
C PHE A 407 2.23 -15.73 -3.39
N THR A 408 2.38 -15.29 -4.63
CA THR A 408 2.10 -13.90 -5.01
C THR A 408 0.65 -13.79 -5.49
N SER A 409 -0.04 -12.72 -5.10
CA SER A 409 -1.48 -12.62 -5.31
C SER A 409 -1.89 -12.11 -6.70
N ASP A 410 -1.03 -11.37 -7.42
CA ASP A 410 -1.32 -10.89 -8.80
C ASP A 410 -0.10 -10.19 -9.45
N PRO A 411 0.43 -10.66 -10.61
CA PRO A 411 0.16 -11.96 -11.22
C PRO A 411 0.71 -13.11 -10.36
N PRO A 412 0.18 -14.34 -10.52
CA PRO A 412 0.77 -15.53 -9.93
C PRO A 412 2.24 -15.68 -10.36
N GLY A 413 3.11 -15.99 -9.40
CA GLY A 413 4.54 -16.10 -9.61
C GLY A 413 5.26 -16.56 -8.34
N PRO A 414 6.57 -16.82 -8.43
CA PRO A 414 7.37 -17.26 -7.29
C PRO A 414 7.36 -16.20 -6.17
N PRO A 415 7.31 -16.63 -4.89
CA PRO A 415 7.34 -15.71 -3.77
C PRO A 415 8.66 -14.92 -3.76
N GLU A 416 8.64 -13.64 -3.39
CA GLU A 416 9.76 -12.75 -3.70
C GLU A 416 11.06 -13.13 -2.94
N TRP A 417 10.98 -13.88 -1.84
CA TRP A 417 12.16 -14.40 -1.12
C TRP A 417 13.03 -15.33 -1.97
N ILE A 418 12.45 -15.98 -2.98
CA ILE A 418 13.18 -16.89 -3.88
C ILE A 418 14.27 -16.14 -4.64
N PHE A 419 14.04 -14.87 -5.02
CA PHE A 419 15.00 -14.10 -5.80
C PHE A 419 16.32 -13.84 -5.06
N PRO A 420 16.37 -13.26 -3.84
CA PRO A 420 17.62 -13.07 -3.12
C PRO A 420 18.30 -14.40 -2.76
N VAL A 421 17.54 -15.45 -2.44
CA VAL A 421 18.12 -16.77 -2.13
C VAL A 421 18.77 -17.41 -3.36
N ARG A 422 18.10 -17.42 -4.51
CA ARG A 422 18.68 -17.90 -5.78
C ARG A 422 19.82 -17.02 -6.28
N GLY A 423 19.72 -15.70 -6.09
CA GLY A 423 20.80 -14.76 -6.37
C GLY A 423 22.07 -15.10 -5.58
N CYS A 424 21.92 -15.32 -4.27
CA CYS A 424 23.02 -15.75 -3.40
C CYS A 424 23.61 -17.09 -3.84
N ALA A 425 22.77 -18.10 -4.10
CA ALA A 425 23.22 -19.41 -4.59
C ALA A 425 23.98 -19.31 -5.92
N THR A 426 23.53 -18.43 -6.82
CA THR A 426 24.19 -18.16 -8.10
C THR A 426 25.55 -17.50 -7.90
N LEU A 427 25.64 -16.50 -7.03
CA LEU A 427 26.90 -15.85 -6.69
C LEU A 427 27.90 -16.82 -6.06
N VAL A 428 27.47 -17.66 -5.11
CA VAL A 428 28.34 -18.68 -4.51
C VAL A 428 28.86 -19.64 -5.57
N ARG A 429 28.04 -20.02 -6.56
CA ARG A 429 28.45 -20.91 -7.65
C ARG A 429 29.45 -20.23 -8.60
N GLN A 430 29.18 -18.98 -9.00
CA GLN A 430 30.02 -18.22 -9.94
C GLN A 430 31.34 -17.79 -9.31
N LEU A 431 31.32 -17.42 -8.03
CA LEU A 431 32.47 -16.90 -7.30
C LEU A 431 33.15 -17.96 -6.43
N ARG A 432 32.84 -19.25 -6.64
CA ARG A 432 33.36 -20.35 -5.82
C ARG A 432 34.89 -20.31 -5.67
N GLY A 433 35.62 -20.23 -6.77
CA GLY A 433 37.10 -20.22 -6.73
C GLY A 433 37.66 -19.05 -5.91
N PRO A 434 37.28 -17.80 -6.23
CA PRO A 434 37.67 -16.64 -5.41
C PRO A 434 37.24 -16.71 -3.95
N LEU A 435 36.06 -17.26 -3.65
CA LEU A 435 35.60 -17.48 -2.29
C LEU A 435 36.49 -18.51 -1.58
N GLU A 436 36.73 -19.67 -2.19
CA GLU A 436 37.58 -20.75 -1.65
C GLU A 436 39.03 -20.34 -1.42
N ALA A 437 39.54 -19.39 -2.21
CA ALA A 437 40.87 -18.81 -2.01
C ALA A 437 40.98 -17.90 -0.76
N SER A 438 39.86 -17.56 -0.13
CA SER A 438 39.83 -16.70 1.05
C SER A 438 39.89 -17.46 2.37
N THR A 439 40.52 -16.83 3.36
CA THR A 439 40.54 -17.31 4.76
C THR A 439 39.16 -17.29 5.41
N SER A 440 38.30 -16.34 5.07
CA SER A 440 36.94 -16.24 5.63
C SER A 440 36.03 -17.38 5.17
N TRP A 441 36.10 -17.78 3.89
CA TRP A 441 35.32 -18.91 3.36
C TRP A 441 35.82 -20.26 3.86
N THR A 442 37.13 -20.46 3.92
CA THR A 442 37.72 -21.71 4.45
C THR A 442 37.39 -21.91 5.92
N THR A 443 37.36 -20.83 6.71
CA THR A 443 36.88 -20.85 8.11
C THR A 443 35.38 -21.16 8.18
N LEU A 444 34.56 -20.57 7.31
CA LEU A 444 33.13 -20.85 7.23
C LEU A 444 32.87 -22.33 6.88
N GLN A 445 33.54 -22.84 5.85
CA GLN A 445 33.44 -24.22 5.38
C GLN A 445 33.93 -25.19 6.45
N SER A 446 35.11 -24.95 7.04
CA SER A 446 35.63 -25.81 8.12
C SER A 446 34.74 -25.79 9.36
N SER A 447 34.07 -24.68 9.66
CA SER A 447 33.13 -24.60 10.78
C SER A 447 31.86 -25.40 10.52
N LEU A 448 31.33 -25.34 9.30
CA LEU A 448 30.21 -26.20 8.87
C LEU A 448 30.61 -27.69 8.91
N ASP A 449 31.85 -28.01 8.52
CA ASP A 449 32.38 -29.37 8.53
C ASP A 449 32.71 -29.87 9.96
N THR A 450 33.19 -29.01 10.86
CA THR A 450 33.49 -29.37 12.26
C THR A 450 32.23 -29.52 13.11
N LEU A 451 31.19 -28.72 12.84
CA LEU A 451 29.86 -28.90 13.42
C LEU A 451 29.20 -30.22 12.99
N SER A 452 29.66 -30.82 11.89
CA SER A 452 29.19 -32.10 11.34
C SER A 452 29.79 -33.35 12.03
N GLY A 453 30.63 -33.18 13.05
CA GLY A 453 31.31 -34.28 13.75
C GLY A 453 30.47 -35.02 14.81
N SER A 454 29.19 -34.70 14.97
CA SER A 454 28.32 -35.40 15.93
C SER A 454 28.02 -36.82 15.41
N PRO A 455 28.25 -37.88 16.19
CA PRO A 455 27.94 -39.24 15.75
C PRO A 455 26.43 -39.34 15.45
N PRO A 456 26.02 -39.96 14.33
CA PRO A 456 24.62 -40.15 14.04
C PRO A 456 23.95 -40.99 15.14
N SER A 457 22.71 -40.65 15.48
CA SER A 457 21.89 -41.42 16.42
C SER A 457 21.87 -42.90 16.00
N PRO A 458 22.04 -43.86 16.93
CA PRO A 458 22.02 -45.29 16.63
C PRO A 458 20.70 -45.79 16.03
N GLU A 459 19.59 -45.05 16.22
CA GLU A 459 18.27 -45.36 15.66
C GLU A 459 18.06 -44.82 14.23
N GLY A 460 19.07 -44.16 13.65
CA GLY A 460 18.93 -43.43 12.39
C GLY A 460 18.18 -42.10 12.58
N PRO A 461 18.06 -41.28 11.53
CA PRO A 461 17.36 -40.00 11.62
C PRO A 461 15.84 -40.22 11.66
N GLU A 462 15.14 -39.58 12.60
CA GLU A 462 13.67 -39.62 12.73
C GLU A 462 12.90 -39.24 11.45
N TRP A 463 13.51 -38.43 10.58
CA TRP A 463 12.89 -37.90 9.37
C TRP A 463 13.01 -38.85 8.16
N GLU A 464 13.88 -39.86 8.23
CA GLU A 464 14.20 -40.74 7.11
C GLU A 464 13.02 -41.67 6.72
N PRO A 465 12.32 -42.33 7.67
CA PRO A 465 11.09 -43.06 7.37
C PRO A 465 9.97 -42.16 6.82
N GLU A 466 9.88 -40.93 7.31
CA GLU A 466 8.82 -39.99 6.95
C GLU A 466 9.01 -39.43 5.54
N LEU A 467 10.25 -39.11 5.14
CA LEU A 467 10.56 -38.76 3.75
C LEU A 467 10.32 -39.92 2.79
N GLN A 468 10.68 -41.16 3.17
CA GLN A 468 10.39 -42.34 2.35
C GLN A 468 8.88 -42.58 2.19
N SER A 469 8.13 -42.42 3.28
CA SER A 469 6.66 -42.51 3.27
C SER A 469 6.03 -41.43 2.38
N MET A 470 6.51 -40.20 2.46
CA MET A 470 6.10 -39.09 1.59
C MET A 470 6.37 -39.41 0.12
N GLU A 471 7.62 -39.74 -0.24
CA GLU A 471 8.03 -40.07 -1.62
C GLU A 471 7.20 -41.22 -2.22
N ALA A 472 6.98 -42.29 -1.45
CA ALA A 472 6.21 -43.44 -1.88
C ALA A 472 4.72 -43.10 -2.11
N LYS A 473 4.10 -42.36 -1.18
CA LYS A 473 2.69 -41.96 -1.28
C LYS A 473 2.46 -40.94 -2.41
N LEU A 474 3.35 -39.96 -2.58
CA LEU A 474 3.27 -39.00 -3.70
C LEU A 474 3.41 -39.72 -5.06
N SER A 475 4.32 -40.69 -5.16
CA SER A 475 4.47 -41.52 -6.36
C SER A 475 3.21 -42.35 -6.64
N ALA A 476 2.63 -42.98 -5.62
CA ALA A 476 1.40 -43.77 -5.76
C ALA A 476 0.19 -42.92 -6.18
N LEU A 477 0.05 -41.71 -5.63
CA LEU A 477 -1.02 -40.76 -6.00
C LEU A 477 -0.85 -40.24 -7.43
N SER A 478 0.40 -40.10 -7.89
CA SER A 478 0.73 -39.69 -9.26
C SER A 478 0.41 -40.77 -10.31
N LEU A 479 0.48 -42.05 -9.92
CA LEU A 479 0.17 -43.21 -10.77
C LEU A 479 -1.33 -43.56 -10.82
N SER A 480 -2.18 -42.87 -10.05
CA SER A 480 -3.63 -43.05 -10.08
C SER A 480 -4.20 -42.65 -11.46
N PRO A 481 -5.16 -43.40 -12.04
CA PRO A 481 -5.67 -43.20 -13.42
C PRO A 481 -6.54 -41.93 -13.63
N SER A 482 -6.23 -40.82 -12.93
CA SER A 482 -6.80 -39.51 -13.22
C SER A 482 -6.29 -38.94 -14.55
N LYS A 483 -7.12 -38.14 -15.23
CA LYS A 483 -6.89 -37.62 -16.61
C LYS A 483 -5.67 -36.71 -16.81
N ASP A 484 -5.00 -36.29 -15.74
CA ASP A 484 -3.85 -35.38 -15.81
C ASP A 484 -2.56 -36.14 -15.50
N SER A 485 -1.62 -36.17 -16.45
CA SER A 485 -0.24 -36.60 -16.21
C SER A 485 0.36 -35.75 -15.09
N ARG A 486 0.61 -36.34 -13.92
CA ARG A 486 1.18 -35.64 -12.77
C ARG A 486 2.72 -35.68 -12.83
N PRO A 487 3.41 -34.55 -12.67
CA PRO A 487 4.87 -34.52 -12.58
C PRO A 487 5.34 -35.21 -11.28
N LEU A 488 6.45 -35.96 -11.35
CA LEU A 488 6.98 -36.75 -10.22
C LEU A 488 7.96 -35.98 -9.31
N TYR A 489 8.39 -34.78 -9.69
CA TYR A 489 9.33 -33.91 -8.94
C TYR A 489 10.54 -34.67 -8.33
N GLU A 490 11.07 -35.68 -9.03
CA GLU A 490 12.10 -36.59 -8.49
C GLU A 490 13.37 -35.84 -8.07
N GLU A 491 13.81 -34.88 -8.90
CA GLU A 491 14.99 -34.05 -8.61
C GLU A 491 14.80 -33.20 -7.35
N ASP A 492 13.62 -32.58 -7.20
CA ASP A 492 13.29 -31.75 -6.05
C ASP A 492 13.13 -32.59 -4.76
N CYS A 493 12.61 -33.82 -4.87
CA CYS A 493 12.55 -34.77 -3.77
C CYS A 493 13.96 -35.20 -3.32
N HIS A 494 14.84 -35.51 -4.28
CA HIS A 494 16.24 -35.81 -4.00
C HIS A 494 16.97 -34.61 -3.35
N LEU A 495 16.68 -33.39 -3.81
CA LEU A 495 17.22 -32.16 -3.22
C LEU A 495 16.74 -31.98 -1.77
N LEU A 496 15.44 -32.16 -1.50
CA LEU A 496 14.86 -32.06 -0.16
C LEU A 496 15.52 -33.08 0.78
N ARG A 497 15.63 -34.34 0.34
CA ARG A 497 16.29 -35.41 1.11
C ARG A 497 17.76 -35.09 1.39
N LYS A 498 18.47 -34.51 0.42
CA LYS A 498 19.85 -34.02 0.63
C LYS A 498 19.89 -32.92 1.69
N CYS A 499 18.94 -31.99 1.67
CA CYS A 499 18.84 -30.92 2.67
C CYS A 499 18.60 -31.47 4.08
N PHE A 500 17.72 -32.47 4.25
CA PHE A 500 17.53 -33.17 5.53
C PHE A 500 18.78 -33.94 5.99
N LYS A 501 19.49 -34.59 5.06
CA LYS A 501 20.78 -35.24 5.38
C LYS A 501 21.83 -34.24 5.87
N ILE A 502 21.88 -33.03 5.32
CA ILE A 502 22.79 -31.97 5.77
C ILE A 502 22.34 -31.41 7.12
N ALA A 503 21.03 -31.18 7.29
CA ALA A 503 20.45 -30.68 8.54
C ALA A 503 20.60 -31.68 9.69
N GLY A 504 20.55 -32.99 9.40
CA GLY A 504 20.73 -34.04 10.41
C GLY A 504 22.18 -34.24 10.88
N LYS A 505 23.15 -33.61 10.21
CA LYS A 505 24.58 -33.73 10.59
C LYS A 505 25.01 -32.73 11.67
N ALA A 506 24.28 -31.64 11.86
CA ALA A 506 24.74 -30.49 12.64
C ALA A 506 23.59 -29.55 13.01
N GLY A 507 23.69 -28.85 14.14
CA GLY A 507 22.64 -28.01 14.73
C GLY A 507 22.11 -26.85 13.87
N ASP A 508 21.47 -25.86 14.50
CA ASP A 508 20.65 -24.80 13.86
C ASP A 508 21.25 -24.17 12.58
N ALA A 509 22.57 -23.95 12.53
CA ALA A 509 23.26 -23.38 11.36
C ALA A 509 23.14 -24.25 10.10
N SER A 510 23.24 -25.58 10.23
CA SER A 510 23.10 -26.49 9.10
C SER A 510 21.66 -26.63 8.66
N CYS A 511 20.70 -26.52 9.59
CA CYS A 511 19.28 -26.41 9.25
C CYS A 511 19.01 -25.16 8.39
N LYS A 512 19.59 -24.00 8.76
CA LYS A 512 19.49 -22.77 7.97
C LYS A 512 20.10 -22.93 6.57
N VAL A 513 21.33 -23.44 6.49
CA VAL A 513 22.02 -23.63 5.20
C VAL A 513 21.23 -24.59 4.31
N SER A 514 20.69 -25.67 4.86
CA SER A 514 19.81 -26.60 4.16
C SER A 514 18.53 -25.95 3.64
N ALA A 515 17.86 -25.14 4.46
CA ALA A 515 16.65 -24.43 4.05
C ALA A 515 16.92 -23.45 2.90
N MET A 516 18.03 -22.70 2.97
CA MET A 516 18.47 -21.79 1.91
C MET A 516 18.92 -22.54 0.65
N MET A 517 19.59 -23.69 0.80
CA MET A 517 20.01 -24.55 -0.30
C MET A 517 18.81 -25.06 -1.10
N PHE A 518 17.76 -25.51 -0.41
CA PHE A 518 16.53 -25.97 -1.07
C PHE A 518 15.92 -24.84 -1.92
N GLY A 519 15.67 -23.67 -1.33
CA GLY A 519 15.10 -22.53 -2.06
C GLY A 519 15.99 -22.01 -3.20
N GLY A 520 17.31 -22.14 -3.06
CA GLY A 520 18.27 -21.71 -4.07
C GLY A 520 18.45 -22.69 -5.24
N ALA A 521 17.97 -23.93 -5.12
CA ALA A 521 18.21 -24.99 -6.10
C ALA A 521 16.97 -25.76 -6.57
N VAL A 522 15.80 -25.53 -5.95
CA VAL A 522 14.52 -26.08 -6.39
C VAL A 522 14.22 -25.71 -7.84
N SER A 523 13.59 -26.60 -8.60
CA SER A 523 13.36 -26.43 -10.04
C SER A 523 12.37 -25.29 -10.37
N ASP A 524 12.49 -24.73 -11.57
CA ASP A 524 11.54 -23.71 -12.06
C ASP A 524 10.13 -24.29 -12.25
N GLU A 525 10.05 -25.56 -12.66
CA GLU A 525 8.79 -26.29 -12.80
C GLU A 525 8.09 -26.44 -11.45
N PHE A 526 8.82 -26.84 -10.39
CA PHE A 526 8.29 -26.92 -9.04
C PHE A 526 7.74 -25.57 -8.56
N LEU A 527 8.49 -24.48 -8.73
CA LEU A 527 8.04 -23.16 -8.30
C LEU A 527 6.80 -22.69 -9.07
N LYS A 528 6.77 -22.95 -10.38
CA LYS A 528 5.62 -22.62 -11.23
C LYS A 528 4.38 -23.38 -10.78
N ASP A 529 4.48 -24.69 -10.59
CA ASP A 529 3.36 -25.52 -10.20
C ASP A 529 2.89 -25.28 -8.76
N MET A 530 3.80 -24.91 -7.86
CA MET A 530 3.47 -24.46 -6.51
C MET A 530 2.67 -23.15 -6.54
N THR A 531 3.04 -22.20 -7.40
CA THR A 531 2.51 -20.83 -7.35
C THR A 531 1.28 -20.63 -8.23
N GLU A 532 1.30 -21.15 -9.46
CA GLU A 532 0.20 -21.03 -10.42
C GLU A 532 -0.88 -22.09 -10.18
N CYS A 533 -0.47 -23.34 -9.96
CA CYS A 533 -1.38 -24.49 -9.89
C CYS A 533 -1.70 -24.91 -8.44
N LYS A 534 -0.92 -24.45 -7.46
CA LYS A 534 -0.99 -24.87 -6.05
C LYS A 534 -1.01 -26.40 -5.92
N ARG A 535 -0.17 -27.07 -6.69
CA ARG A 535 -0.10 -28.54 -6.75
C ARG A 535 0.11 -29.12 -5.35
N PRO A 536 -0.74 -30.05 -4.88
CA PRO A 536 -0.61 -30.63 -3.55
C PRO A 536 0.76 -31.25 -3.28
N GLU A 537 1.38 -31.86 -4.28
CA GLU A 537 2.71 -32.49 -4.21
C GLU A 537 3.79 -31.47 -3.80
N THR A 538 3.79 -30.29 -4.44
CA THR A 538 4.72 -29.20 -4.12
C THR A 538 4.48 -28.64 -2.72
N LEU A 539 3.21 -28.52 -2.30
CA LEU A 539 2.83 -28.00 -0.99
C LEU A 539 3.20 -28.97 0.14
N VAL A 540 3.10 -30.29 -0.09
CA VAL A 540 3.59 -31.30 0.84
C VAL A 540 5.11 -31.17 1.03
N MET A 541 5.87 -31.06 -0.07
CA MET A 541 7.32 -30.86 0.01
C MET A 541 7.70 -29.56 0.72
N MET A 542 6.95 -28.48 0.51
CA MET A 542 7.11 -27.23 1.25
C MET A 542 6.81 -27.38 2.74
N ALA A 543 5.85 -28.23 3.14
CA ALA A 543 5.60 -28.51 4.56
C ALA A 543 6.82 -29.20 5.21
N PHE A 544 7.45 -30.14 4.52
CA PHE A 544 8.72 -30.73 4.97
C PHE A 544 9.86 -29.71 5.00
N TRP A 545 9.96 -28.83 4.01
CA TRP A 545 10.93 -27.73 4.05
C TRP A 545 10.72 -26.79 5.25
N CYS A 546 9.48 -26.52 5.65
CA CYS A 546 9.19 -25.74 6.85
C CYS A 546 9.75 -26.37 8.14
N VAL A 547 9.91 -27.70 8.19
CA VAL A 547 10.58 -28.39 9.31
C VAL A 547 12.06 -28.02 9.39
N LEU A 548 12.74 -27.84 8.25
CA LEU A 548 14.13 -27.37 8.23
C LEU A 548 14.24 -25.97 8.84
N ILE A 549 13.27 -25.11 8.56
CA ILE A 549 13.19 -23.74 9.10
C ILE A 549 12.81 -23.74 10.58
N SER A 550 11.89 -24.62 11.01
CA SER A 550 11.43 -24.68 12.41
C SER A 550 12.49 -25.19 13.37
N ARG A 551 13.45 -25.97 12.88
CA ARG A 551 14.62 -26.45 13.63
C ARG A 551 15.68 -25.38 13.83
N VAL A 552 15.57 -24.23 13.16
CA VAL A 552 16.43 -23.08 13.40
C VAL A 552 15.84 -22.29 14.59
N ASN A 553 16.68 -21.94 15.58
CA ASN A 553 16.27 -21.17 16.76
C ASN A 553 15.26 -20.05 16.43
N GLN A 554 14.18 -19.93 17.21
CA GLN A 554 13.10 -18.95 16.95
C GLN A 554 13.60 -17.50 16.81
N ARG A 555 14.72 -17.12 17.45
CA ARG A 555 15.34 -15.78 17.34
C ARG A 555 16.04 -15.52 15.98
N HIS A 556 16.12 -16.52 15.11
CA HIS A 556 16.93 -16.45 13.90
C HIS A 556 16.36 -15.57 12.79
N TRP A 557 15.05 -15.64 12.60
CA TRP A 557 14.36 -14.87 11.57
C TRP A 557 14.18 -13.40 11.97
N LEU A 558 14.76 -13.00 13.11
CA LEU A 558 14.65 -11.68 13.70
C LEU A 558 13.20 -11.28 14.00
N ARG A 559 12.26 -12.24 14.06
CA ARG A 559 10.83 -12.06 14.33
C ARG A 559 10.44 -12.67 15.66
N SER A 560 9.37 -12.13 16.25
CA SER A 560 8.73 -12.70 17.45
C SER A 560 7.73 -13.83 17.15
N GLU A 561 7.25 -13.93 15.90
CA GLU A 561 6.24 -14.90 15.46
C GLU A 561 6.88 -16.07 14.68
N SER A 562 6.29 -17.27 14.78
CA SER A 562 6.77 -18.46 14.06
C SER A 562 6.48 -18.42 12.57
N VAL A 563 7.51 -18.11 11.78
CA VAL A 563 7.49 -18.22 10.31
C VAL A 563 7.02 -19.61 9.83
N PRO A 564 7.56 -20.74 10.36
CA PRO A 564 7.13 -22.07 9.93
C PRO A 564 5.64 -22.37 10.16
N GLU A 565 5.09 -21.97 11.30
CA GLU A 565 3.67 -22.22 11.62
C GLU A 565 2.76 -21.43 10.70
N ALA A 566 3.14 -20.19 10.40
CA ALA A 566 2.39 -19.33 9.52
C ALA A 566 2.34 -19.89 8.08
N ILE A 567 3.47 -20.43 7.58
CA ILE A 567 3.52 -21.12 6.28
C ILE A 567 2.69 -22.41 6.31
N LEU A 568 2.81 -23.21 7.37
CA LEU A 568 2.03 -24.45 7.51
C LEU A 568 0.52 -24.20 7.46
N GLY A 569 0.03 -23.16 8.15
CA GLY A 569 -1.40 -22.79 8.13
C GLY A 569 -1.88 -22.30 6.76
N VAL A 570 -0.99 -21.81 5.89
CA VAL A 570 -1.30 -21.52 4.48
C VAL A 570 -1.39 -22.82 3.68
N ILE A 571 -0.49 -23.77 3.89
CA ILE A 571 -0.47 -25.09 3.23
C ILE A 571 -1.74 -25.89 3.57
N GLU A 572 -2.09 -26.00 4.86
CA GLU A 572 -3.27 -26.75 5.33
C GLU A 572 -4.58 -26.26 4.68
N ARG A 573 -4.69 -24.96 4.39
CA ARG A 573 -5.88 -24.38 3.73
C ARG A 573 -5.99 -24.71 2.25
N HIS A 574 -4.89 -25.08 1.60
CA HIS A 574 -4.85 -25.35 0.16
C HIS A 574 -4.72 -26.83 -0.18
N LEU A 575 -4.35 -27.68 0.79
CA LEU A 575 -4.23 -29.11 0.58
C LEU A 575 -5.60 -29.82 0.57
N PRO A 576 -5.86 -30.71 -0.40
CA PRO A 576 -6.99 -31.62 -0.35
C PRO A 576 -6.88 -32.59 0.83
N PRO A 577 -8.02 -33.11 1.35
CA PRO A 577 -8.03 -33.98 2.52
C PRO A 577 -7.13 -35.22 2.44
N GLU A 578 -6.98 -35.80 1.25
CA GLU A 578 -6.15 -36.98 1.01
C GLU A 578 -4.64 -36.72 1.18
N TYR A 579 -4.19 -35.46 1.11
CA TYR A 579 -2.79 -35.07 1.34
C TYR A 579 -2.52 -34.65 2.79
N LEU A 580 -3.55 -34.44 3.63
CA LEU A 580 -3.35 -33.96 5.00
C LEU A 580 -2.56 -34.93 5.88
N GLU A 581 -2.67 -36.24 5.62
CA GLU A 581 -1.87 -37.23 6.35
C GLU A 581 -0.37 -37.06 6.07
N LEU A 582 0.00 -36.71 4.83
CA LEU A 582 1.40 -36.52 4.43
C LEU A 582 2.10 -35.38 5.17
N ILE A 583 1.34 -34.39 5.63
CA ILE A 583 1.88 -33.25 6.38
C ILE A 583 1.73 -33.41 7.91
N ARG A 584 1.27 -34.57 8.39
CA ARG A 584 1.08 -34.82 9.83
C ARG A 584 2.38 -34.73 10.60
N TRP A 585 3.43 -35.39 10.13
CA TRP A 585 4.75 -35.34 10.76
C TRP A 585 5.34 -33.91 10.73
N PRO A 586 5.37 -33.20 9.58
CA PRO A 586 5.76 -31.79 9.55
C PRO A 586 4.99 -30.92 10.53
N ALA A 587 3.66 -31.07 10.60
CA ALA A 587 2.82 -30.30 11.51
C ALA A 587 3.14 -30.56 12.99
N GLN A 588 3.42 -31.82 13.35
CA GLN A 588 3.84 -32.18 14.71
C GLN A 588 5.17 -31.51 15.06
N GLN A 589 6.15 -31.57 14.16
CA GLN A 589 7.50 -31.02 14.38
C GLN A 589 7.48 -29.49 14.51
N ILE A 590 6.65 -28.81 13.72
CA ILE A 590 6.53 -27.35 13.74
C ILE A 590 5.81 -26.88 15.02
N ARG A 591 4.75 -27.57 15.43
CA ARG A 591 3.96 -27.20 16.61
C ARG A 591 4.63 -27.60 17.93
N SER A 592 5.37 -28.70 17.98
CA SER A 592 6.13 -29.10 19.17
C SER A 592 7.26 -28.12 19.48
N ALA A 593 7.93 -27.60 18.44
CA ALA A 593 8.98 -26.58 18.57
C ALA A 593 8.49 -25.24 19.17
N HIS A 594 7.17 -25.03 19.26
CA HIS A 594 6.57 -23.84 19.86
C HIS A 594 6.27 -23.99 21.37
N GLY A 595 6.23 -25.21 21.90
CA GLY A 595 5.83 -25.49 23.30
C GLY A 595 6.93 -25.33 24.37
N ASP A 596 8.21 -25.33 23.98
CA ASP A 596 9.33 -25.58 24.91
C ASP A 596 10.16 -24.35 25.34
N VAL A 597 9.68 -23.11 25.18
CA VAL A 597 10.49 -21.92 25.54
C VAL A 597 9.80 -21.01 26.56
N PRO A 598 10.30 -20.91 27.81
CA PRO A 598 9.93 -19.85 28.73
C PRO A 598 10.35 -18.49 28.15
N MET A 599 9.42 -17.53 28.09
CA MET A 599 9.75 -16.15 27.75
C MET A 599 10.69 -15.55 28.82
N GLN A 600 11.97 -15.42 28.49
CA GLN A 600 12.94 -14.55 29.19
C GLN A 600 13.74 -13.71 28.19
#